data_AF-A0A959H0T1-F1
#
_entry.id   AF-A0A959H0T1-F1
#
_cell.length_a   1.000
_cell.length_b   1.000
_cell.length_c   1.000
_cell.angle_alpha   90.00
_cell.angle_beta   90.00
_cell.angle_gamma   90.00
#
_symmetry.space_group_name_H-M   'P 1'
#
loop_
_entity.id
_entity.type
_entity.pdbx_description
1 polymer ?
#
loop_
_entity_poly.entity_id
_entity_poly.type
_entity_poly.pdbx_seq_one_letter_code
_entity_poly.pdbx_strand_id
1 'polypeptide(L)'
;EQTGVPPVDRGMLMFYNTGDIEDPAYGNSIFTPADAEKYTSGTLHPYPLPLDLALPVFSWTLVYRDAELWKILPGMEDTELSDTTFFAPAVSNDLLQKASFSRSYVKKGTFRSGHYLRPGDLLRTEWISPATLLEAASLAAGASLSDATTVSFFHLEQTTPHRYQTPLLDSVCRIIRTPQKRK
;
A
#
# COMPACT_ATOMS: atom_id res chain seq x y z
N GLU A 1 -14.78 22.49 14.18
CA GLU A 1 -14.22 22.95 12.90
C GLU A 1 -14.71 22.00 11.81
N GLN A 2 -15.47 22.49 10.83
CA GLN A 2 -15.79 21.69 9.65
C GLN A 2 -14.80 22.11 8.57
N THR A 3 -13.90 21.21 8.20
CA THR A 3 -13.15 21.33 6.95
C THR A 3 -14.17 21.41 5.82
N GLY A 4 -14.31 22.59 5.21
CA GLY A 4 -15.20 22.78 4.07
C GLY A 4 -14.73 21.99 2.85
N VAL A 5 -15.61 21.84 1.86
CA VAL A 5 -15.24 21.28 0.55
C VAL A 5 -14.30 22.26 -0.16
N PRO A 6 -13.10 21.82 -0.62
CA PRO A 6 -12.19 22.69 -1.35
C PRO A 6 -12.84 23.26 -2.64
N PRO A 7 -12.51 24.49 -3.06
CA PRO A 7 -13.07 25.12 -4.25
C PRO A 7 -12.41 24.56 -5.53
N VAL A 8 -12.66 23.29 -5.83
CA VAL A 8 -12.11 22.55 -6.97
C VAL A 8 -13.19 21.71 -7.64
N ASP A 9 -13.01 21.37 -8.91
CA ASP A 9 -14.02 20.63 -9.68
C ASP A 9 -14.09 19.14 -9.31
N ARG A 10 -12.96 18.54 -8.88
CA ARG A 10 -12.81 17.10 -8.62
C ARG A 10 -11.84 16.85 -7.48
N GLY A 11 -12.04 15.76 -6.75
CA GLY A 11 -11.10 15.23 -5.77
C GLY A 11 -10.33 14.02 -6.30
N MET A 12 -9.23 13.65 -5.65
CA MET A 12 -8.52 12.39 -5.92
C MET A 12 -8.56 11.53 -4.66
N LEU A 13 -9.19 10.36 -4.76
CA LEU A 13 -9.23 9.36 -3.71
C LEU A 13 -7.90 8.60 -3.69
N MET A 14 -7.10 8.83 -2.66
CA MET A 14 -5.91 8.02 -2.36
C MET A 14 -6.37 6.69 -1.75
N PHE A 15 -6.49 5.66 -2.59
CA PHE A 15 -7.08 4.37 -2.21
C PHE A 15 -6.00 3.38 -1.77
N TYR A 16 -5.29 3.76 -0.70
CA TYR A 16 -4.20 3.03 -0.06
C TYR A 16 -3.93 3.63 1.33
N ASN A 17 -2.96 3.07 2.06
CA ASN A 17 -2.67 3.34 3.46
C ASN A 17 -3.88 3.10 4.35
N THR A 18 -4.56 1.97 4.15
CA THR A 18 -5.80 1.64 4.85
C THR A 18 -5.59 0.84 6.13
N GLY A 19 -4.42 0.21 6.29
CA GLY A 19 -4.12 -0.62 7.44
C GLY A 19 -3.25 0.06 8.50
N ASP A 20 -2.95 -0.67 9.57
CA ASP A 20 -2.25 -0.14 10.73
C ASP A 20 -0.72 -0.22 10.57
N ILE A 21 -0.07 0.95 10.58
CA ILE A 21 1.40 1.07 10.54
C ILE A 21 2.04 1.00 11.92
N GLU A 22 1.28 1.24 13.00
CA GLU A 22 1.79 1.29 14.37
C GLU A 22 1.90 -0.11 14.97
N ASP A 23 0.95 -1.00 14.69
CA ASP A 23 1.00 -2.40 15.12
C ASP A 23 2.04 -3.19 14.30
N PRO A 24 3.17 -3.64 14.87
CA PRO A 24 4.20 -4.41 14.14
C PRO A 24 3.71 -5.78 13.67
N ALA A 25 2.69 -6.33 14.33
CA ALA A 25 2.08 -7.62 14.00
C ALA A 25 1.01 -7.52 12.91
N TYR A 26 0.57 -6.30 12.56
CA TYR A 26 -0.36 -6.08 11.46
C TYR A 26 0.21 -6.57 10.13
N GLY A 27 -0.68 -6.86 9.19
CA GLY A 27 -0.35 -7.34 7.86
C GLY A 27 0.22 -6.25 6.95
N ASN A 28 -0.27 -6.19 5.72
CA ASN A 28 0.09 -5.13 4.78
C ASN A 28 -0.77 -3.89 5.05
N SER A 29 -0.13 -2.82 5.52
CA SER A 29 -0.78 -1.54 5.82
C SER A 29 -0.98 -0.65 4.59
N ILE A 30 -0.24 -0.87 3.50
CA ILE A 30 -0.47 -0.17 2.22
C ILE A 30 -1.88 -0.43 1.70
N PHE A 31 -2.36 -1.68 1.74
CA PHE A 31 -3.72 -1.99 1.33
C PHE A 31 -4.28 -3.22 2.06
N THR A 32 -5.38 -3.02 2.77
CA THR A 32 -6.16 -4.06 3.43
C THR A 32 -7.60 -4.00 2.91
N PRO A 33 -8.08 -5.02 2.16
CA PRO A 33 -9.41 -5.03 1.54
C PRO A 33 -10.55 -4.70 2.51
N ALA A 34 -10.57 -5.34 3.68
CA ALA A 34 -11.61 -5.14 4.70
C ALA A 34 -11.68 -3.70 5.24
N ASP A 35 -10.55 -3.00 5.30
CA ASP A 35 -10.52 -1.59 5.70
C ASP A 35 -10.86 -0.67 4.54
N ALA A 36 -10.42 -1.02 3.32
CA ALA A 36 -10.72 -0.29 2.09
C ALA A 36 -12.23 -0.30 1.74
N GLU A 37 -12.92 -1.42 1.97
CA GLU A 37 -14.37 -1.58 1.73
C GLU A 37 -15.22 -0.59 2.52
N LYS A 38 -14.75 -0.13 3.69
CA LYS A 38 -15.46 0.89 4.48
C LYS A 38 -15.62 2.20 3.69
N TYR A 39 -14.74 2.48 2.75
CA TYR A 39 -14.77 3.67 1.90
C TYR A 39 -15.56 3.49 0.60
N THR A 40 -15.92 2.25 0.23
CA THR A 40 -16.58 1.95 -1.05
C THR A 40 -17.96 1.29 -0.89
N SER A 41 -18.29 0.77 0.28
CA SER A 41 -19.53 0.05 0.60
C SER A 41 -20.81 0.91 0.61
N GLY A 42 -20.72 2.21 0.33
CA GLY A 42 -21.87 3.13 0.35
C GLY A 42 -22.44 3.40 1.74
N THR A 43 -21.78 2.90 2.79
CA THR A 43 -22.14 3.12 4.21
C THR A 43 -21.78 4.54 4.68
N LEU A 44 -20.82 5.18 4.00
CA LEU A 44 -20.45 6.58 4.22
C LEU A 44 -21.25 7.51 3.31
N HIS A 45 -21.54 8.73 3.78
CA HIS A 45 -22.13 9.76 2.94
C HIS A 45 -21.25 10.01 1.71
N PRO A 46 -21.83 10.07 0.49
CA PRO A 46 -21.06 10.34 -0.70
C PRO A 46 -20.30 11.66 -0.58
N TYR A 47 -19.02 11.66 -0.93
CA TYR A 47 -18.25 12.89 -1.01
C TYR A 47 -18.86 13.81 -2.08
N PRO A 48 -18.98 15.13 -1.84
CA PRO A 48 -19.76 16.01 -2.71
C PRO A 48 -19.08 16.32 -4.05
N LEU A 49 -17.78 16.07 -4.19
CA LEU A 49 -17.05 16.22 -5.45
C LEU A 49 -16.90 14.87 -6.17
N PRO A 50 -16.96 14.84 -7.51
CA PRO A 50 -16.55 13.67 -8.27
C PRO A 50 -15.11 13.28 -7.95
N LEU A 51 -14.86 11.97 -7.83
CA LEU A 51 -13.55 11.45 -7.43
C LEU A 51 -12.81 10.81 -8.61
N ASP A 52 -11.55 11.19 -8.75
CA ASP A 52 -10.49 10.43 -9.40
C ASP A 52 -9.89 9.41 -8.43
N LEU A 53 -9.07 8.49 -8.96
CA LEU A 53 -8.51 7.41 -8.16
C LEU A 53 -6.99 7.40 -8.23
N ALA A 54 -6.35 7.31 -7.06
CA ALA A 54 -4.93 6.98 -6.95
C ALA A 54 -4.78 5.59 -6.31
N LEU A 55 -4.10 4.67 -7.01
CA LEU A 55 -3.82 3.31 -6.56
C LEU A 55 -2.34 3.12 -6.21
N PRO A 56 -2.02 2.26 -5.25
CA PRO A 56 -0.64 2.06 -4.78
C PRO A 56 0.16 1.14 -5.71
N VAL A 57 1.32 1.61 -6.18
CA VAL A 57 2.32 0.82 -6.91
C VAL A 57 3.70 1.03 -6.28
N PHE A 58 3.76 0.90 -4.96
CA PHE A 58 4.98 1.08 -4.19
C PHE A 58 5.21 -0.04 -3.18
N SER A 59 6.42 -0.04 -2.64
CA SER A 59 6.78 -0.73 -1.42
C SER A 59 7.36 0.27 -0.41
N TRP A 60 7.42 -0.18 0.84
CA TRP A 60 8.13 0.53 1.90
C TRP A 60 8.64 -0.46 2.94
N THR A 61 9.56 -0.01 3.77
CA THR A 61 9.98 -0.76 4.96
C THR A 61 9.68 0.06 6.19
N LEU A 62 8.80 -0.46 7.04
CA LEU A 62 8.52 0.06 8.36
C LEU A 62 9.55 -0.50 9.34
N VAL A 63 10.22 0.40 10.06
CA VAL A 63 11.23 0.06 11.05
C VAL A 63 10.63 0.27 12.43
N TYR A 64 10.58 -0.80 13.21
CA TYR A 64 10.12 -0.78 14.59
C TYR A 64 11.31 -0.93 15.53
N ARG A 65 11.31 -0.10 16.58
CA ARG A 65 12.28 -0.13 17.65
C ARG A 65 11.54 -0.13 18.97
N ASP A 66 11.90 -1.05 19.85
CA ASP A 66 11.22 -1.22 21.13
C ASP A 66 9.69 -1.38 20.97
N ALA A 67 9.29 -2.09 19.90
CA ALA A 67 7.90 -2.32 19.46
C ALA A 67 7.11 -1.08 18.98
N GLU A 68 7.75 0.08 18.86
CA GLU A 68 7.14 1.30 18.31
C GLU A 68 7.64 1.60 16.89
N LEU A 69 6.78 2.16 16.05
CA LEU A 69 7.18 2.61 14.71
C LEU A 69 8.20 3.74 14.84
N TRP A 70 9.43 3.49 14.40
CA TRP A 70 10.51 4.47 14.41
C TRP A 70 10.60 5.24 13.09
N LYS A 71 10.48 4.54 11.95
CA LYS A 71 10.65 5.17 10.64
C LYS A 71 10.03 4.39 9.50
N ILE A 72 9.66 5.12 8.44
CA ILE A 72 9.31 4.57 7.14
C ILE A 72 10.48 4.80 6.19
N LEU A 73 10.94 3.75 5.53
CA LEU A 73 12.00 3.76 4.52
C LEU A 73 11.43 3.37 3.15
N PRO A 74 12.09 3.74 2.04
CA PRO A 74 11.86 3.07 0.76
C PRO A 74 11.92 1.55 0.92
N GLY A 75 11.14 0.81 0.14
CA GLY A 75 11.06 -0.64 0.26
C GLY A 75 12.42 -1.29 0.01
N MET A 76 12.90 -2.05 0.99
CA MET A 76 14.09 -2.88 0.81
C MET A 76 13.75 -4.08 -0.06
N GLU A 77 14.64 -4.41 -1.00
CA GLU A 77 14.45 -5.59 -1.83
C GLU A 77 14.68 -6.90 -1.05
N ASP A 78 14.07 -7.99 -1.52
CA ASP A 78 14.29 -9.32 -0.95
C ASP A 78 15.77 -9.73 -1.00
N THR A 79 16.50 -9.28 -2.02
CA THR A 79 17.94 -9.48 -2.17
C THR A 79 18.72 -8.83 -1.01
N GLU A 80 18.35 -7.62 -0.60
CA GLU A 80 18.96 -6.93 0.54
C GLU A 80 18.66 -7.64 1.85
N LEU A 81 17.41 -8.03 2.07
CA LEU A 81 16.95 -8.69 3.29
C LEU A 81 17.43 -10.14 3.40
N SER A 82 17.87 -10.75 2.29
CA SER A 82 18.47 -12.08 2.27
C SER A 82 19.90 -12.14 2.81
N ASP A 83 20.56 -10.99 3.02
CA ASP A 83 21.90 -10.95 3.61
C ASP A 83 21.86 -11.35 5.09
N THR A 84 22.11 -12.63 5.34
CA THR A 84 22.13 -13.23 6.68
C THR A 84 23.22 -12.69 7.61
N THR A 85 24.15 -11.87 7.09
CA THR A 85 25.13 -11.13 7.90
C THR A 85 24.45 -10.01 8.68
N PHE A 86 23.49 -9.31 8.06
CA PHE A 86 22.82 -8.14 8.64
C PHE A 86 21.39 -8.43 9.10
N PHE A 87 20.71 -9.40 8.50
CA PHE A 87 19.29 -9.65 8.75
C PHE A 87 19.01 -11.12 9.10
N ALA A 88 17.96 -11.34 9.87
CA ALA A 88 17.37 -12.65 10.13
C ALA A 88 15.87 -12.58 9.84
N PRO A 89 15.26 -13.55 9.16
CA PRO A 89 13.82 -13.57 8.99
C PRO A 89 13.14 -13.67 10.37
N ALA A 90 12.09 -12.88 10.58
CA ALA A 90 11.18 -13.09 11.70
C ALA A 90 10.28 -14.27 11.32
N VAL A 91 10.40 -15.38 12.05
CA VAL A 91 9.66 -16.61 11.72
C VAL A 91 8.15 -16.32 11.75
N SER A 92 7.49 -16.43 10.59
CA SER A 92 6.05 -16.55 10.51
C SER A 92 5.68 -17.77 9.65
N ASN A 93 4.80 -18.61 10.18
CA ASN A 93 4.31 -19.83 9.50
C ASN A 93 3.17 -19.55 8.52
N ASP A 94 2.90 -18.28 8.23
CA ASP A 94 1.75 -17.86 7.45
C ASP A 94 2.18 -17.54 6.01
N LEU A 95 1.84 -18.44 5.10
CA LEU A 95 2.11 -18.30 3.67
C LEU A 95 1.41 -17.09 3.05
N LEU A 96 0.30 -16.63 3.63
CA LEU A 96 -0.42 -15.43 3.16
C LEU A 96 0.35 -14.16 3.45
N GLN A 97 1.15 -14.13 4.53
CA GLN A 97 1.99 -12.97 4.88
C GLN A 97 3.03 -12.72 3.80
N LYS A 98 3.70 -13.79 3.32
CA LYS A 98 4.74 -13.70 2.28
C LYS A 98 4.25 -13.21 0.92
N ALA A 99 2.94 -13.14 0.67
CA ALA A 99 2.43 -12.70 -0.62
C ALA A 99 2.50 -11.17 -0.81
N SER A 100 2.44 -10.40 0.28
CA SER A 100 2.35 -8.93 0.23
C SER A 100 3.26 -8.21 1.25
N PHE A 101 3.92 -8.94 2.15
CA PHE A 101 4.93 -8.36 3.04
C PHE A 101 5.91 -9.40 3.58
N SER A 102 7.00 -8.94 4.20
CA SER A 102 7.96 -9.77 4.90
C SER A 102 8.39 -9.10 6.20
N ARG A 103 8.82 -9.91 7.17
CA ARG A 103 9.37 -9.42 8.43
C ARG A 103 10.77 -9.97 8.67
N SER A 104 11.68 -9.10 9.08
CA SER A 104 13.08 -9.44 9.36
C SER A 104 13.60 -8.64 10.55
N TYR A 105 14.44 -9.25 11.37
CA TYR A 105 15.19 -8.56 12.41
C TYR A 105 16.56 -8.14 11.90
N VAL A 106 17.02 -6.98 12.35
CA VAL A 106 18.40 -6.54 12.18
C VAL A 106 19.29 -7.30 13.16
N LYS A 107 20.25 -8.06 12.65
CA LYS A 107 21.26 -8.80 13.44
C LYS A 107 22.47 -7.93 13.77
N LYS A 108 22.91 -7.13 12.81
CA LYS A 108 24.11 -6.29 12.92
C LYS A 108 23.78 -4.89 12.45
N GLY A 109 24.23 -3.89 13.21
CA GLY A 109 23.97 -2.51 12.90
C GLY A 109 24.46 -2.13 11.51
N THR A 110 23.63 -1.42 10.75
CA THR A 110 23.87 -1.12 9.33
C THR A 110 23.13 0.15 8.92
N PHE A 111 23.51 0.74 7.78
CA PHE A 111 22.80 1.89 7.22
C PHE A 111 21.94 1.46 6.04
N ARG A 112 20.68 1.90 6.01
CA ARG A 112 19.77 1.77 4.86
C ARG A 112 19.10 3.11 4.61
N SER A 113 19.09 3.56 3.36
CA SER A 113 18.49 4.84 2.97
C SER A 113 18.92 6.03 3.86
N GLY A 114 20.20 6.08 4.24
CA GLY A 114 20.76 7.14 5.10
C GLY A 114 20.43 7.02 6.60
N HIS A 115 19.81 5.92 7.03
CA HIS A 115 19.38 5.71 8.41
C HIS A 115 20.07 4.50 9.05
N TYR A 116 20.57 4.69 10.27
CA TYR A 116 21.19 3.62 11.05
C TYR A 116 20.13 2.73 11.68
N LEU A 117 20.16 1.45 11.32
CA LEU A 117 19.36 0.38 11.89
C LEU A 117 20.16 -0.30 13.00
N ARG A 118 19.53 -0.48 14.16
CA ARG A 118 20.15 -1.10 15.34
C ARG A 118 19.90 -2.60 15.34
N PRO A 119 20.84 -3.41 15.86
CA PRO A 119 20.53 -4.80 16.20
C PRO A 119 19.26 -4.87 17.05
N GLY A 120 18.34 -5.77 16.69
CA GLY A 120 17.04 -5.93 17.35
C GLY A 120 15.89 -5.14 16.74
N ASP A 121 16.15 -4.14 15.88
CA ASP A 121 15.08 -3.46 15.14
C ASP A 121 14.33 -4.50 14.28
N LEU A 122 12.99 -4.41 14.28
CA LEU A 122 12.12 -5.20 13.42
C LEU A 122 11.81 -4.41 12.15
N LEU A 123 12.00 -5.05 11.01
CA LEU A 123 11.66 -4.52 9.70
C LEU A 123 10.40 -5.24 9.21
N ARG A 124 9.37 -4.48 8.85
CA ARG A 124 8.23 -4.97 8.06
C ARG A 124 8.28 -4.32 6.69
N THR A 125 8.66 -5.09 5.69
CA THR A 125 8.68 -4.63 4.29
C THR A 125 7.38 -5.03 3.63
N GLU A 126 6.66 -4.06 3.08
CA GLU A 126 5.36 -4.28 2.46
C GLU A 126 5.38 -3.85 1.00
N TRP A 127 4.57 -4.50 0.18
CA TRP A 127 4.41 -4.19 -1.23
C TRP A 127 3.03 -4.56 -1.76
N ILE A 128 2.67 -3.97 -2.89
CA ILE A 128 1.44 -4.34 -3.59
C ILE A 128 1.71 -5.40 -4.64
N SER A 129 1.14 -6.59 -4.46
CA SER A 129 1.18 -7.64 -5.49
C SER A 129 0.24 -7.28 -6.66
N PRO A 130 0.45 -7.85 -7.86
CA PRO A 130 -0.50 -7.71 -8.97
C PRO A 130 -1.93 -8.10 -8.61
N ALA A 131 -2.11 -9.17 -7.82
CA ALA A 131 -3.41 -9.62 -7.37
C ALA A 131 -4.09 -8.59 -6.45
N THR A 132 -3.34 -8.06 -5.48
CA THR A 132 -3.82 -7.02 -4.56
C THR A 132 -4.16 -5.72 -5.30
N LEU A 133 -3.39 -5.35 -6.34
CA LEU A 133 -3.69 -4.18 -7.15
C LEU A 133 -5.00 -4.33 -7.94
N LEU A 134 -5.27 -5.52 -8.49
CA LEU A 134 -6.52 -5.83 -9.20
C LEU A 134 -7.71 -5.86 -8.24
N GLU A 135 -7.53 -6.36 -7.02
CA GLU A 135 -8.52 -6.33 -5.96
C GLU A 135 -8.85 -4.89 -5.54
N ALA A 136 -7.82 -4.06 -5.31
CA ALA A 136 -7.99 -2.64 -5.01
C ALA A 136 -8.78 -1.91 -6.12
N ALA A 137 -8.46 -2.18 -7.39
CA ALA A 137 -9.19 -1.64 -8.53
C ALA A 137 -10.67 -2.07 -8.54
N SER A 138 -10.94 -3.33 -8.20
CA SER A 138 -12.29 -3.89 -8.18
C SER A 138 -13.13 -3.30 -7.05
N LEU A 139 -12.54 -3.10 -5.87
CA LEU A 139 -13.18 -2.43 -4.73
C LEU A 139 -13.44 -0.95 -5.02
N ALA A 140 -12.45 -0.26 -5.60
CA ALA A 140 -12.57 1.15 -5.96
C ALA A 140 -13.66 1.41 -7.01
N ALA A 141 -13.90 0.47 -7.93
CA ALA A 141 -14.97 0.57 -8.92
C ALA A 141 -16.38 0.63 -8.28
N GLY A 142 -16.53 0.19 -7.03
CA GLY A 142 -17.77 0.35 -6.25
C GLY A 142 -18.00 1.77 -5.72
N ALA A 143 -16.97 2.61 -5.69
CA ALA A 143 -17.08 3.98 -5.18
C ALA A 143 -17.83 4.91 -6.15
N SER A 144 -18.25 6.07 -5.66
CA SER A 144 -18.81 7.16 -6.48
C SER A 144 -17.70 7.91 -7.23
N LEU A 145 -17.17 7.28 -8.27
CA LEU A 145 -16.13 7.85 -9.12
C LEU A 145 -16.72 8.77 -10.21
N SER A 146 -15.87 9.60 -10.82
CA SER A 146 -16.23 10.44 -11.97
C SER A 146 -16.53 9.62 -13.23
N ASP A 147 -17.47 10.07 -14.07
CA ASP A 147 -17.76 9.47 -15.38
C ASP A 147 -16.52 9.36 -16.29
N ALA A 148 -15.57 10.30 -16.14
CA ALA A 148 -14.28 10.31 -16.82
C ALA A 148 -13.13 10.14 -15.81
N THR A 149 -13.18 9.07 -15.00
CA THR A 149 -12.17 8.79 -13.97
C THR A 149 -10.76 8.70 -14.56
N THR A 150 -9.89 9.56 -14.04
CA THR A 150 -8.45 9.49 -14.19
C THR A 150 -7.91 8.57 -13.10
N VAL A 151 -7.03 7.67 -13.51
CA VAL A 151 -6.36 6.74 -12.60
C VAL A 151 -4.89 7.16 -12.51
N SER A 152 -4.43 7.44 -11.31
CA SER A 152 -3.03 7.68 -10.97
C SER A 152 -2.44 6.46 -10.29
N PHE A 153 -1.24 6.07 -10.67
CA PHE A 153 -0.48 5.01 -10.00
C PHE A 153 0.57 5.68 -9.13
N PHE A 154 0.30 5.74 -7.82
CA PHE A 154 1.18 6.39 -6.87
C PHE A 154 2.37 5.49 -6.53
N HIS A 155 3.58 6.03 -6.65
CA HIS A 155 4.82 5.32 -6.35
C HIS A 155 5.69 6.11 -5.37
N LEU A 156 6.47 5.41 -4.55
CA LEU A 156 7.45 5.99 -3.61
C LEU A 156 8.91 5.74 -4.02
N GLU A 157 9.13 5.00 -5.11
CA GLU A 157 10.44 4.49 -5.50
C GLU A 157 10.73 4.77 -6.98
N GLN A 158 12.01 4.81 -7.37
CA GLN A 158 12.40 5.07 -8.77
C GLN A 158 12.37 3.81 -9.66
N THR A 159 12.40 2.61 -9.06
CA THR A 159 12.60 1.31 -9.75
C THR A 159 11.35 0.43 -9.79
N THR A 160 10.17 1.04 -9.82
CA THR A 160 8.86 0.41 -10.08
C THR A 160 8.72 -0.42 -11.39
N PRO A 161 9.54 -0.33 -12.47
CA PRO A 161 9.19 -0.96 -13.75
C PRO A 161 9.11 -2.49 -13.77
N HIS A 162 9.77 -3.21 -12.86
CA HIS A 162 9.81 -4.68 -12.95
C HIS A 162 8.54 -5.36 -12.41
N ARG A 163 7.88 -4.77 -11.40
CA ARG A 163 6.74 -5.40 -10.71
C ARG A 163 5.39 -5.08 -11.36
N TYR A 164 5.29 -3.94 -12.05
CA TYR A 164 4.03 -3.44 -12.62
C TYR A 164 4.17 -3.19 -14.12
N GLN A 165 4.04 -4.25 -14.90
CA GLN A 165 4.09 -4.17 -16.35
C GLN A 165 2.86 -3.45 -16.91
N THR A 166 3.01 -2.77 -18.05
CA THR A 166 1.91 -2.04 -18.72
C THR A 166 0.61 -2.85 -18.89
N PRO A 167 0.63 -4.14 -19.28
CA PRO A 167 -0.60 -4.91 -19.44
C PRO A 167 -1.41 -5.07 -18.14
N LEU A 168 -0.73 -5.10 -16.98
CA LEU A 168 -1.39 -5.14 -15.67
C LEU A 168 -2.07 -3.79 -15.39
N LEU A 169 -1.35 -2.68 -15.59
CA LEU A 169 -1.87 -1.32 -15.36
C LEU A 169 -3.06 -1.01 -16.30
N ASP A 170 -3.00 -1.49 -17.55
CA ASP A 170 -4.12 -1.41 -18.48
C ASP A 170 -5.34 -2.18 -17.98
N SER A 171 -5.13 -3.38 -17.42
CA SER A 171 -6.20 -4.21 -16.87
C SER A 171 -6.87 -3.53 -15.68
N VAL A 172 -6.08 -2.90 -14.80
CA VAL A 172 -6.57 -2.07 -13.69
C VAL A 172 -7.44 -0.91 -14.19
N CYS A 173 -6.96 -0.15 -15.19
CA CYS A 173 -7.73 0.95 -15.77
C CYS A 173 -9.05 0.48 -16.39
N ARG A 174 -9.08 -0.70 -17.03
CA ARG A 174 -10.30 -1.28 -17.60
C ARG A 174 -11.30 -1.68 -16.53
N ILE A 175 -10.85 -2.29 -15.43
CA ILE A 175 -11.73 -2.65 -14.30
C ILE A 175 -12.45 -1.41 -13.77
N ILE A 176 -11.73 -0.31 -13.55
CA ILE A 176 -12.29 0.94 -13.00
C ILE A 176 -13.27 1.60 -13.98
N ARG A 177 -12.98 1.56 -15.28
CA ARG A 177 -13.80 2.21 -16.32
C ARG A 177 -14.99 1.38 -16.78
N THR A 178 -15.04 0.09 -16.44
CA THR A 178 -16.15 -0.76 -16.83
C THR A 178 -17.30 -0.50 -15.85
N PRO A 179 -18.45 0.02 -16.30
CA PRO A 179 -19.56 0.28 -15.41
C PRO A 179 -20.02 -1.05 -14.78
N GLN A 180 -19.79 -1.22 -13.47
CA GLN A 180 -20.50 -2.25 -12.72
C GLN A 180 -21.98 -1.88 -12.78
N LYS A 181 -22.81 -2.76 -13.35
CA LYS A 181 -24.26 -2.62 -13.30
C LYS A 181 -24.66 -2.52 -11.83
N ARG A 182 -24.91 -1.30 -11.34
CA ARG A 182 -25.50 -1.05 -10.04
C ARG A 182 -26.85 -1.78 -10.04
N LYS A 183 -26.97 -2.84 -9.25
CA LYS A 183 -28.25 -3.54 -9.01
C LYS A 183 -29.13 -2.69 -8.10
#